data_AF-A4EH32-F1
#
_entry.id   AF-A4EH32-F1
#
_cell.length_a   1.000
_cell.length_b   1.000
_cell.length_c   1.000
_cell.angle_alpha   90.00
_cell.angle_beta   90.00
_cell.angle_gamma   90.00
#
_symmetry.space_group_name_H-M   'P 1'
#
loop_
_entity.id
_entity.type
_entity.pdbx_description
1 polymer ?
#
loop_
_entity_poly.entity_id
_entity_poly.type
_entity_poly.pdbx_seq_one_letter_code
_entity_poly.pdbx_strand_id
1 'polypeptide(L)'
;MSRFRSFILLAEMRTGSNLLEANLNMLDGISCHGEAFNPSFVGYPKIDEVLGIDRDAREKDPHALLQKIKDSDDLGGFRFFHDHDPRVLDTCIDDPYCAKVILTRNPLDSFVSWKIAQATGQWKLTNATHSKSMAITFDPKAFEAHLEAIQSFQTSIQRALQLSGQTAFHINYDDLRDVDVLNGLAQFLSVDARLSNVNKKLKKQNPEPLNQKVKNYDQMTDALARIDPFDLSRTPHFEPKRGPAIPTYIAAPTTGLMYMPLRSGPDRAVRQWLAAVDGAPTDALLEKFSQKSLRQWQERQQPHRSFAVLRHPLARAHAAFCDRILLDGPRRLPEIRANLIRVHKLKIPDDAPALDDPAIYSDQDHKQAMLGFLTFLKMNLAGQTSIRVDPSWASQLTLLQGMAQFAVPDLVLREENLREDLHHLAQQMNLPNTPALGHTAHKWQGRLAAIYDQTLEDAARAAYARDYAVFGFGNWA
;
A
#
# COMPACT_ATOMS: atom_id res chain seq x y z
N MET A 1 7.92 24.38 30.57
CA MET A 1 8.14 24.77 29.17
C MET A 1 7.44 23.74 28.30
N SER A 2 6.55 24.18 27.39
CA SER A 2 5.86 23.27 26.48
C SER A 2 6.88 22.49 25.63
N ARG A 3 6.64 21.19 25.45
CA ARG A 3 7.42 20.35 24.54
C ARG A 3 7.29 20.79 23.09
N PHE A 4 6.15 21.40 22.74
CA PHE A 4 5.80 21.77 21.38
C PHE A 4 5.89 23.28 21.17
N ARG A 5 6.28 23.69 19.96
CA ARG A 5 6.31 25.10 19.53
C ARG A 5 5.07 25.50 18.73
N SER A 6 4.39 24.53 18.15
CA SER A 6 3.12 24.73 17.45
C SER A 6 2.30 23.45 17.44
N PHE A 7 1.06 23.50 16.97
CA PHE A 7 0.29 22.32 16.64
C PHE A 7 -0.45 22.44 15.30
N ILE A 8 -0.66 21.31 14.66
CA ILE A 8 -1.50 21.17 13.46
C ILE A 8 -2.70 20.28 13.77
N LEU A 9 -3.90 20.81 13.53
CA LEU A 9 -5.16 20.07 13.64
C LEU A 9 -5.55 19.56 12.25
N LEU A 10 -5.15 18.34 11.95
CA LEU A 10 -5.45 17.59 10.74
C LEU A 10 -6.89 17.09 10.82
N ALA A 11 -7.74 17.60 9.94
CA ALA A 11 -9.17 17.36 9.97
C ALA A 11 -9.75 17.40 8.56
N GLU A 12 -11.07 17.28 8.45
CA GLU A 12 -11.77 17.42 7.18
C GLU A 12 -12.95 18.38 7.32
N MET A 13 -13.49 18.82 6.19
CA MET A 13 -14.74 19.55 6.18
C MET A 13 -15.80 18.77 6.95
N ARG A 14 -16.47 19.44 7.90
CA ARG A 14 -17.57 18.88 8.70
C ARG A 14 -17.19 17.74 9.67
N THR A 15 -15.91 17.58 10.02
CA THR A 15 -15.52 16.65 11.11
C THR A 15 -15.72 17.23 12.53
N GLY A 16 -16.16 18.48 12.64
CA GLY A 16 -16.28 19.19 13.93
C GLY A 16 -15.05 20.02 14.30
N SER A 17 -14.13 20.23 13.36
CA SER A 17 -12.89 20.99 13.60
C SER A 17 -13.12 22.41 14.14
N ASN A 18 -14.18 23.09 13.72
CA ASN A 18 -14.58 24.39 14.30
C ASN A 18 -14.97 24.30 15.79
N LEU A 19 -15.60 23.20 16.22
CA LEU A 19 -15.97 23.00 17.62
C LEU A 19 -14.73 22.72 18.46
N LEU A 20 -13.84 21.86 17.97
CA LEU A 20 -12.57 21.57 18.63
C LEU A 20 -11.72 22.84 18.77
N GLU A 21 -11.58 23.61 17.69
CA GLU A 21 -10.92 24.92 17.71
C GLU A 21 -11.53 25.85 18.77
N ALA A 22 -12.86 25.96 18.80
CA ALA A 22 -13.54 26.84 19.75
C ALA A 22 -13.41 26.39 21.21
N ASN A 23 -13.13 25.11 21.48
CA ASN A 23 -12.79 24.61 22.80
C ASN A 23 -11.31 24.86 23.13
N LEU A 24 -10.40 24.64 22.17
CA LEU A 24 -8.97 24.91 22.33
C LEU A 24 -8.70 26.38 22.64
N ASN A 25 -9.37 27.30 21.95
CA ASN A 25 -9.24 28.75 22.18
C ASN A 25 -9.90 29.23 23.49
N MET A 26 -10.50 28.34 24.30
CA MET A 26 -10.91 28.64 25.67
C MET A 26 -9.82 28.34 26.70
N LEU A 27 -8.75 27.63 26.31
CA LEU A 27 -7.63 27.31 27.18
C LEU A 27 -6.61 28.45 27.14
N ASP A 28 -6.31 29.02 28.30
CA ASP A 28 -5.22 29.97 28.44
C ASP A 28 -3.90 29.31 27.98
N GLY A 29 -3.13 30.00 27.14
CA GLY A 29 -1.89 29.46 26.56
C GLY A 29 -2.05 28.72 25.23
N ILE A 30 -3.24 28.75 24.60
CA ILE A 30 -3.47 28.21 23.25
C ILE A 30 -4.10 29.26 22.33
N SER A 31 -3.52 29.40 21.14
CA SER A 31 -4.04 30.24 20.07
C SER A 31 -4.17 29.45 18.77
N CYS A 32 -5.39 29.03 18.43
CA CYS A 32 -5.70 28.37 17.15
C CYS A 32 -6.24 29.38 16.14
N HIS A 33 -5.55 29.53 15.00
CA HIS A 33 -5.77 30.57 14.00
C HIS A 33 -6.62 30.10 12.81
N GLY A 34 -7.65 29.28 13.05
CA GLY A 34 -8.56 28.80 12.01
C GLY A 34 -7.84 28.01 10.90
N GLU A 35 -8.27 28.19 9.66
CA GLU A 35 -7.70 27.56 8.46
C GLU A 35 -6.64 28.49 7.83
N ALA A 36 -5.53 28.68 8.53
CA ALA A 36 -4.44 29.59 8.15
C ALA A 36 -3.95 29.39 6.70
N PHE A 37 -4.02 28.14 6.21
CA PHE A 37 -3.51 27.72 4.89
C PHE A 37 -4.61 27.34 3.89
N ASN A 38 -5.84 27.83 4.09
CA ASN A 38 -6.92 27.65 3.11
C ASN A 38 -6.61 28.43 1.81
N PRO A 39 -6.74 27.84 0.60
CA PRO A 39 -6.42 28.55 -0.65
C PRO A 39 -7.29 29.80 -0.89
N SER A 40 -8.50 29.85 -0.35
CA SER A 40 -9.47 30.92 -0.62
C SER A 40 -9.35 32.12 0.33
N PHE A 41 -8.86 31.92 1.56
CA PHE A 41 -8.79 32.94 2.62
C PHE A 41 -7.69 32.63 3.64
N VAL A 42 -7.35 33.59 4.51
CA VAL A 42 -6.35 33.40 5.57
C VAL A 42 -7.02 33.27 6.95
N GLY A 43 -6.94 32.10 7.56
CA GLY A 43 -7.46 31.81 8.91
C GLY A 43 -8.99 31.69 8.97
N TYR A 44 -9.71 32.79 8.80
CA TYR A 44 -11.18 32.81 8.87
C TYR A 44 -11.79 33.53 7.66
N PRO A 45 -13.00 33.15 7.24
CA PRO A 45 -13.74 33.91 6.24
C PRO A 45 -13.95 35.36 6.70
N LYS A 46 -13.71 36.32 5.79
CA LYS A 46 -13.87 37.78 6.02
C LYS A 46 -12.87 38.39 7.01
N ILE A 47 -11.75 37.73 7.27
CA ILE A 47 -10.58 38.31 7.93
C ILE A 47 -9.53 38.57 6.86
N ASP A 48 -8.93 39.77 6.88
CA ASP A 48 -7.97 40.20 5.86
C ASP A 48 -6.54 39.71 6.16
N GLU A 49 -6.20 39.51 7.44
CA GLU A 49 -4.86 39.07 7.86
C GLU A 49 -4.89 38.22 9.15
N VAL A 50 -3.90 37.33 9.28
CA VAL A 50 -3.60 36.59 10.52
C VAL A 50 -2.17 36.89 10.91
N LEU A 51 -1.96 37.33 12.17
CA LEU A 51 -0.64 37.70 12.68
C LEU A 51 0.07 38.73 11.77
N GLY A 52 -0.67 39.66 11.17
CA GLY A 52 -0.13 40.67 10.24
C GLY A 52 0.37 40.11 8.91
N ILE A 53 -0.17 38.97 8.46
CA ILE A 53 0.08 38.38 7.13
C ILE A 53 -1.26 38.17 6.45
N ASP A 54 -1.45 38.82 5.31
CA ASP A 54 -2.62 38.66 4.45
C ASP A 54 -2.49 37.43 3.53
N ARG A 55 -3.55 37.16 2.76
CA ARG A 55 -3.59 36.01 1.83
C ARG A 55 -2.48 36.09 0.77
N ASP A 56 -2.23 37.27 0.20
CA ASP A 56 -1.31 37.42 -0.93
C ASP A 56 0.16 37.32 -0.46
N ALA A 57 0.45 37.78 0.76
CA ALA A 57 1.73 37.60 1.44
C ALA A 57 1.97 36.12 1.79
N ARG A 58 0.96 35.43 2.34
CA ARG A 58 1.04 33.98 2.61
C ARG A 58 1.22 33.17 1.32
N GLU A 59 0.57 33.56 0.23
CA GLU A 59 0.70 32.84 -1.04
C GLU A 59 2.12 32.89 -1.62
N LYS A 60 2.80 34.03 -1.43
CA LYS A 60 4.22 34.21 -1.79
C LYS A 60 5.14 33.41 -0.88
N ASP A 61 4.89 33.43 0.43
CA ASP A 61 5.69 32.73 1.43
C ASP A 61 4.80 32.19 2.57
N PRO A 62 4.32 30.93 2.48
CA PRO A 62 3.50 30.35 3.52
C PRO A 62 4.31 30.01 4.79
N HIS A 63 5.63 29.86 4.67
CA HIS A 63 6.51 29.58 5.80
C HIS A 63 6.69 30.79 6.72
N ALA A 64 6.58 32.02 6.19
CA ALA A 64 6.54 33.23 7.02
C ALA A 64 5.36 33.22 8.01
N LEU A 65 4.17 32.80 7.56
CA LEU A 65 3.00 32.66 8.46
C LEU A 65 3.19 31.53 9.45
N LEU A 66 3.70 30.38 9.00
CA LEU A 66 4.01 29.27 9.89
C LEU A 66 4.99 29.68 11.00
N GLN A 67 6.02 30.46 10.66
CA GLN A 67 7.01 30.94 11.62
C GLN A 67 6.37 31.88 12.65
N LYS A 68 5.52 32.81 12.24
CA LYS A 68 4.78 33.66 13.19
C LYS A 68 3.89 32.85 14.14
N ILE A 69 3.27 31.76 13.66
CA ILE A 69 2.48 30.87 14.51
C ILE A 69 3.37 30.15 15.54
N LYS A 70 4.57 29.73 15.15
CA LYS A 70 5.55 29.07 16.04
C LYS A 70 6.16 30.03 17.08
N ASP A 71 6.23 31.31 16.76
CA ASP A 71 6.82 32.35 17.60
C ASP A 71 5.78 33.09 18.47
N SER A 72 4.52 32.68 18.44
CA SER A 72 3.47 33.19 19.32
C SER A 72 3.79 32.94 20.80
N ASP A 73 3.36 33.86 21.67
CA ASP A 73 3.50 33.71 23.13
C ASP A 73 2.72 32.48 23.65
N ASP A 74 1.55 32.24 23.08
CA ASP A 74 0.74 31.03 23.28
C ASP A 74 1.20 29.90 22.35
N LEU A 75 0.86 28.66 22.68
CA LEU A 75 1.02 27.54 21.75
C LEU A 75 0.10 27.76 20.53
N GLY A 76 0.71 28.22 19.44
CA GLY A 76 0.04 28.53 18.19
C GLY A 76 -0.32 27.28 17.39
N GLY A 77 -1.50 27.27 16.76
CA GLY A 77 -1.86 26.22 15.82
C GLY A 77 -2.94 26.60 14.84
N PHE A 78 -3.30 25.65 13.97
CA PHE A 78 -4.27 25.87 12.90
C PHE A 78 -4.90 24.56 12.45
N ARG A 79 -6.08 24.68 11.82
CA ARG A 79 -6.77 23.60 11.13
C ARG A 79 -6.20 23.42 9.73
N PHE A 80 -5.99 22.18 9.33
CA PHE A 80 -5.46 21.81 8.03
C PHE A 80 -6.28 20.67 7.42
N PHE A 81 -6.75 20.85 6.19
CA PHE A 81 -7.53 19.87 5.42
C PHE A 81 -6.73 19.37 4.20
N HIS A 82 -7.18 18.28 3.56
CA HIS A 82 -6.47 17.70 2.42
C HIS A 82 -6.29 18.64 1.22
N ASP A 83 -7.13 19.66 1.08
CA ASP A 83 -7.13 20.65 -0.01
C ASP A 83 -6.48 21.99 0.35
N HIS A 84 -5.82 22.06 1.52
CA HIS A 84 -5.04 23.24 1.94
C HIS A 84 -3.65 23.25 1.29
N ASP A 85 -2.94 24.36 1.46
CA ASP A 85 -1.62 24.56 0.85
C ASP A 85 -0.63 23.42 1.19
N PRO A 86 -0.28 22.56 0.22
CA PRO A 86 0.54 21.38 0.48
C PRO A 86 1.98 21.73 0.86
N ARG A 87 2.46 22.95 0.57
CA ARG A 87 3.83 23.39 0.87
C ARG A 87 4.15 23.39 2.37
N VAL A 88 3.13 23.42 3.22
CA VAL A 88 3.25 23.52 4.68
C VAL A 88 3.13 22.17 5.37
N LEU A 89 2.41 21.22 4.78
CA LEU A 89 2.08 19.95 5.42
C LEU A 89 3.34 19.19 5.84
N ASP A 90 4.26 18.95 4.92
CA ASP A 90 5.50 18.20 5.19
C ASP A 90 6.35 18.89 6.27
N THR A 91 6.41 20.23 6.23
CA THR A 91 7.14 21.02 7.24
C THR A 91 6.58 20.81 8.65
N CYS A 92 5.26 20.68 8.80
CA CYS A 92 4.63 20.42 10.09
C CYS A 92 4.68 18.94 10.50
N ILE A 93 4.45 18.04 9.54
CA ILE A 93 4.42 16.60 9.79
C ILE A 93 5.81 16.10 10.19
N ASP A 94 6.87 16.57 9.55
CA ASP A 94 8.25 16.12 9.84
C ASP A 94 8.85 16.77 11.10
N ASP A 95 8.30 17.89 11.58
CA ASP A 95 8.83 18.63 12.73
C ASP A 95 8.42 17.98 14.08
N PRO A 96 9.34 17.37 14.85
CA PRO A 96 9.02 16.73 16.13
C PRO A 96 8.54 17.69 17.22
N TYR A 97 8.71 19.00 17.04
CA TYR A 97 8.22 20.06 17.93
C TYR A 97 6.89 20.66 17.48
N CYS A 98 6.31 20.20 16.37
CA CYS A 98 4.94 20.50 15.99
C CYS A 98 4.03 19.35 16.46
N ALA A 99 3.06 19.61 17.34
CA ALA A 99 2.13 18.59 17.79
C ALA A 99 1.11 18.24 16.68
N LYS A 100 0.80 16.95 16.51
CA LYS A 100 -0.19 16.50 15.52
C LYS A 100 -1.47 16.09 16.24
N VAL A 101 -2.58 16.70 15.85
CA VAL A 101 -3.92 16.34 16.31
C VAL A 101 -4.72 15.88 15.10
N ILE A 102 -5.23 14.65 15.12
CA ILE A 102 -6.00 14.08 14.02
C ILE A 102 -7.45 13.95 14.48
N LEU A 103 -8.34 14.73 13.86
CA LEU A 103 -9.77 14.72 14.13
C LEU A 103 -10.53 13.96 13.03
N THR A 104 -11.15 12.84 13.41
CA THR A 104 -11.94 12.02 12.49
C THR A 104 -13.44 12.09 12.81
N ARG A 105 -14.24 11.76 11.81
CA ARG A 105 -15.69 11.61 11.91
C ARG A 105 -16.13 10.56 10.90
N ASN A 106 -17.28 9.92 11.12
CA ASN A 106 -17.90 9.08 10.11
C ASN A 106 -17.95 9.82 8.75
N PRO A 107 -17.31 9.30 7.70
CA PRO A 107 -17.25 9.95 6.39
C PRO A 107 -18.63 10.18 5.78
N LEU A 108 -19.59 9.27 5.99
CA LEU A 108 -20.96 9.40 5.48
C LEU A 108 -21.68 10.60 6.10
N ASP A 109 -21.59 10.72 7.43
CA ASP A 109 -22.19 11.84 8.16
C ASP A 109 -21.57 13.19 7.78
N SER A 110 -20.27 13.20 7.52
CA SER A 110 -19.53 14.39 7.09
C SER A 110 -19.92 14.79 5.68
N PHE A 111 -19.98 13.82 4.76
CA PHE A 111 -20.38 14.03 3.37
C PHE A 111 -21.83 14.52 3.23
N VAL A 112 -22.79 13.87 3.87
CA VAL A 112 -24.19 14.29 3.85
C VAL A 112 -24.32 15.68 4.47
N SER A 113 -23.61 15.95 5.57
CA SER A 113 -23.60 17.28 6.16
C SER A 113 -22.98 18.35 5.24
N TRP A 114 -21.95 18.01 4.47
CA TRP A 114 -21.33 18.90 3.50
C TRP A 114 -22.28 19.21 2.34
N LYS A 115 -22.94 18.19 1.77
CA LYS A 115 -23.96 18.37 0.72
C LYS A 115 -25.13 19.23 1.18
N ILE A 116 -25.61 19.08 2.42
CA ILE A 116 -26.68 19.93 2.97
C ILE A 116 -26.20 21.38 3.11
N ALA A 117 -24.98 21.59 3.60
CA ALA A 117 -24.42 22.94 3.74
C ALA A 117 -24.28 23.63 2.37
N GLN A 118 -23.82 22.89 1.35
CA GLN A 118 -23.73 23.36 -0.02
C GLN A 118 -25.13 23.73 -0.57
N ALA A 119 -26.14 22.89 -0.35
CA ALA A 119 -27.50 23.13 -0.83
C ALA A 119 -28.22 24.30 -0.12
N THR A 120 -27.92 24.53 1.16
CA THR A 120 -28.60 25.53 2.01
C THR A 120 -27.83 26.85 2.15
N GLY A 121 -26.57 26.88 1.74
CA GLY A 121 -25.65 28.00 1.96
C GLY A 121 -25.25 28.21 3.42
N GLN A 122 -25.56 27.25 4.31
CA GLN A 122 -25.40 27.39 5.76
C GLN A 122 -24.21 26.56 6.28
N TRP A 123 -23.11 27.25 6.58
CA TRP A 123 -21.84 26.62 6.98
C TRP A 123 -21.63 26.55 8.51
N LYS A 124 -22.18 27.51 9.27
CA LYS A 124 -22.12 27.59 10.74
C LYS A 124 -23.54 27.79 11.33
N LEU A 125 -23.81 27.20 12.52
CA LEU A 125 -25.09 27.34 13.24
C LEU A 125 -24.79 27.70 14.69
N THR A 126 -25.15 28.91 15.08
CA THR A 126 -25.05 29.42 16.45
C THR A 126 -26.41 29.42 17.16
N ASN A 127 -27.52 29.44 16.41
CA ASN A 127 -28.88 29.37 16.94
C ASN A 127 -29.70 28.27 16.25
N ALA A 128 -30.26 27.34 17.03
CA ALA A 128 -30.99 26.18 16.54
C ALA A 128 -32.31 26.53 15.82
N THR A 129 -32.93 27.67 16.13
CA THR A 129 -34.20 28.09 15.49
C THR A 129 -34.02 28.54 14.04
N HIS A 130 -32.78 28.70 13.56
CA HIS A 130 -32.45 29.07 12.18
C HIS A 130 -31.84 27.90 11.39
N SER A 131 -32.10 26.66 11.78
CA SER A 131 -31.65 25.49 11.01
C SER A 131 -32.44 25.37 9.71
N LYS A 132 -31.79 25.50 8.57
CA LYS A 132 -32.36 25.11 7.27
C LYS A 132 -32.08 23.62 7.06
N SER A 133 -33.11 22.78 7.15
CA SER A 133 -33.00 21.38 6.74
C SER A 133 -33.50 21.22 5.30
N MET A 134 -32.66 20.66 4.43
CA MET A 134 -33.03 20.30 3.07
C MET A 134 -32.54 18.88 2.81
N ALA A 135 -33.44 18.00 2.41
CA ALA A 135 -33.06 16.65 2.02
C ALA A 135 -32.25 16.70 0.71
N ILE A 136 -31.09 16.04 0.70
CA ILE A 136 -30.19 15.96 -0.46
C ILE A 136 -30.39 14.64 -1.20
N THR A 137 -30.05 14.64 -2.48
CA THR A 137 -29.92 13.39 -3.25
C THR A 137 -28.49 12.90 -3.08
N PHE A 138 -28.34 11.65 -2.63
CA PHE A 138 -27.04 10.99 -2.49
C PHE A 138 -26.54 10.51 -3.85
N ASP A 139 -25.30 10.85 -4.16
CA ASP A 139 -24.59 10.40 -5.35
C ASP A 139 -23.46 9.44 -4.91
N PRO A 140 -23.58 8.14 -5.22
CA PRO A 140 -22.58 7.14 -4.88
C PRO A 140 -21.17 7.48 -5.38
N LYS A 141 -21.04 7.96 -6.63
CA LYS A 141 -19.73 8.24 -7.21
C LYS A 141 -19.05 9.43 -6.53
N ALA A 142 -19.83 10.46 -6.23
CA ALA A 142 -19.32 11.60 -5.48
C ALA A 142 -18.93 11.23 -4.05
N PHE A 143 -19.63 10.28 -3.42
CA PHE A 143 -19.26 9.77 -2.11
C PHE A 143 -17.99 8.90 -2.16
N GLU A 144 -17.86 8.01 -3.14
CA GLU A 144 -16.67 7.18 -3.35
C GLU A 144 -15.42 8.05 -3.56
N ALA A 145 -15.47 9.05 -4.45
CA ALA A 145 -14.36 9.96 -4.67
C ALA A 145 -13.99 10.77 -3.41
N HIS A 146 -15.01 11.19 -2.63
CA HIS A 146 -14.79 11.88 -1.36
C HIS A 146 -14.13 10.96 -0.32
N LEU A 147 -14.58 9.70 -0.24
CA LEU A 147 -14.02 8.70 0.67
C LEU A 147 -12.57 8.38 0.32
N GLU A 148 -12.27 8.19 -0.96
CA GLU A 148 -10.92 7.90 -1.47
C GLU A 148 -9.95 9.05 -1.17
N ALA A 149 -10.38 10.31 -1.34
CA ALA A 149 -9.56 11.48 -1.01
C ALA A 149 -9.20 11.52 0.48
N ILE A 150 -10.18 11.32 1.37
CA ILE A 150 -9.97 11.29 2.82
C ILE A 150 -9.05 10.14 3.22
N GLN A 151 -9.29 8.93 2.70
CA GLN A 151 -8.48 7.75 3.01
C GLN A 151 -7.04 7.89 2.52
N SER A 152 -6.84 8.46 1.34
CA SER A 152 -5.51 8.73 0.77
C SER A 152 -4.73 9.71 1.64
N PHE A 153 -5.38 10.78 2.10
CA PHE A 153 -4.79 11.76 3.01
C PHE A 153 -4.44 11.16 4.38
N GLN A 154 -5.35 10.36 4.96
CA GLN A 154 -5.06 9.68 6.23
C GLN A 154 -3.91 8.68 6.09
N THR A 155 -3.86 7.94 4.98
CA THR A 155 -2.77 6.99 4.70
C THR A 155 -1.43 7.70 4.53
N SER A 156 -1.41 8.87 3.87
CA SER A 156 -0.17 9.65 3.71
C SER A 156 0.34 10.18 5.05
N ILE A 157 -0.54 10.73 5.89
CA ILE A 157 -0.20 11.18 7.26
C ILE A 157 0.33 10.02 8.08
N GLN A 158 -0.37 8.88 8.10
CA GLN A 158 0.04 7.71 8.88
C GLN A 158 1.42 7.23 8.45
N ARG A 159 1.68 7.16 7.14
CA ARG A 159 2.98 6.78 6.59
C ARG A 159 4.08 7.76 7.01
N ALA A 160 3.84 9.06 6.95
CA ALA A 160 4.83 10.07 7.32
C ALA A 160 5.17 10.02 8.82
N LEU A 161 4.16 9.83 9.69
CA LEU A 161 4.38 9.61 11.13
C LEU A 161 5.19 8.33 11.40
N GLN A 162 4.90 7.24 10.69
CA GLN A 162 5.65 5.99 10.81
C GLN A 162 7.12 6.12 10.37
N LEU A 163 7.37 6.85 9.28
CA LEU A 163 8.73 7.05 8.76
C LEU A 163 9.57 7.95 9.68
N SER A 164 8.94 8.96 10.29
CA SER A 164 9.61 9.89 11.19
C SER A 164 9.64 9.43 12.66
N GLY A 165 8.97 8.31 12.99
CA GLY A 165 8.88 7.80 14.36
C GLY A 165 8.03 8.69 15.29
N GLN A 166 7.13 9.49 14.73
CA GLN A 166 6.26 10.41 15.45
C GLN A 166 4.87 9.81 15.71
N THR A 167 4.12 10.43 16.63
CA THR A 167 2.74 10.06 16.93
C THR A 167 1.83 11.29 16.92
N ALA A 168 0.52 11.06 16.85
CA ALA A 168 -0.51 12.08 16.90
C ALA A 168 -1.53 11.80 18.00
N PHE A 169 -2.19 12.85 18.49
CA PHE A 169 -3.37 12.70 19.33
C PHE A 169 -4.59 12.48 18.42
N HIS A 170 -5.19 11.30 18.53
CA HIS A 170 -6.40 10.95 17.77
C HIS A 170 -7.63 11.29 18.59
N ILE A 171 -8.56 12.03 17.99
CA ILE A 171 -9.84 12.39 18.61
C ILE A 171 -10.95 12.22 17.58
N ASN A 172 -12.11 11.72 18.00
CA ASN A 172 -13.26 11.61 17.11
C ASN A 172 -14.27 12.74 17.37
N TYR A 173 -15.21 12.96 16.44
CA TYR A 173 -16.25 13.98 16.57
C TYR A 173 -17.14 13.83 17.82
N ASP A 174 -17.44 12.60 18.22
CA ASP A 174 -18.34 12.32 19.35
C ASP A 174 -17.67 12.64 20.69
N ASP A 175 -16.34 12.52 20.77
CA ASP A 175 -15.51 12.88 21.93
C ASP A 175 -15.40 14.40 22.13
N LEU A 176 -15.77 15.24 21.16
CA LEU A 176 -15.63 16.71 21.26
C LEU A 176 -16.52 17.35 22.34
N ARG A 177 -17.40 16.55 22.96
CA ARG A 177 -18.26 16.94 24.08
C ARG A 177 -17.77 16.44 25.44
N ASP A 178 -16.75 15.59 25.43
CA ASP A 178 -16.17 15.04 26.64
C ASP A 178 -15.06 15.98 27.14
N VAL A 179 -15.29 16.58 28.30
CA VAL A 179 -14.35 17.52 28.93
C VAL A 179 -13.05 16.81 29.31
N ASP A 180 -13.10 15.54 29.70
CA ASP A 180 -11.92 14.79 30.12
C ASP A 180 -11.05 14.46 28.92
N VAL A 181 -11.64 14.10 27.77
CA VAL A 181 -10.88 13.89 26.52
C VAL A 181 -10.22 15.18 26.04
N LEU A 182 -10.93 16.31 26.08
CA LEU A 182 -10.37 17.62 25.71
C LEU A 182 -9.25 18.06 26.66
N ASN A 183 -9.36 17.75 27.95
CA ASN A 183 -8.30 17.97 28.93
C ASN A 183 -7.11 17.02 28.72
N GLY A 184 -7.35 15.80 28.22
CA GLY A 184 -6.31 14.90 27.73
C GLY A 184 -5.56 15.47 26.52
N LEU A 185 -6.26 16.14 25.61
CA LEU A 185 -5.64 16.88 24.51
C LEU A 185 -4.80 18.06 25.01
N ALA A 186 -5.29 18.84 25.98
CA ALA A 186 -4.51 19.91 26.61
C ALA A 186 -3.23 19.37 27.26
N GLN A 187 -3.31 18.22 27.93
CA GLN A 187 -2.15 17.52 28.49
C GLN A 187 -1.17 17.06 27.40
N PHE A 188 -1.67 16.51 26.30
CA PHE A 188 -0.84 16.14 25.14
C PHE A 188 -0.10 17.36 24.59
N LEU A 189 -0.80 18.48 24.40
CA LEU A 189 -0.24 19.75 23.95
C LEU A 189 0.72 20.39 24.97
N SER A 190 0.89 19.80 26.16
CA SER A 190 1.75 20.29 27.24
C SER A 190 1.34 21.68 27.74
N VAL A 191 0.02 21.94 27.78
CA VAL A 191 -0.59 23.16 28.31
C VAL A 191 -1.18 22.88 29.69
N ASP A 192 -1.04 23.81 30.64
CA ASP A 192 -1.49 23.62 32.03
C ASP A 192 -2.98 23.95 32.23
N ALA A 193 -3.56 24.81 31.41
CA ALA A 193 -4.97 25.16 31.47
C ALA A 193 -5.89 23.95 31.24
N ARG A 194 -7.03 23.92 31.93
CA ARG A 194 -8.04 22.85 31.82
C ARG A 194 -9.43 23.44 31.62
N LEU A 195 -10.21 22.80 30.77
CA LEU A 195 -11.62 23.12 30.57
C LEU A 195 -12.45 22.60 31.75
N SER A 196 -13.34 23.44 32.27
CA SER A 196 -14.38 23.03 33.23
C SER A 196 -15.69 22.63 32.53
N ASN A 197 -15.89 23.07 31.29
CA ASN A 197 -17.06 22.80 30.47
C ASN A 197 -16.71 22.95 28.98
N VAL A 198 -17.48 22.26 28.11
CA VAL A 198 -17.39 22.45 26.65
C VAL A 198 -18.12 23.70 26.17
N ASN A 199 -17.67 24.24 25.03
CA ASN A 199 -18.27 25.41 24.41
C ASN A 199 -19.73 25.14 23.98
N LYS A 200 -20.67 25.84 24.62
CA LYS A 200 -22.12 25.66 24.38
C LYS A 200 -22.66 26.45 23.18
N LYS A 201 -21.85 27.31 22.54
CA LYS A 201 -22.30 28.22 21.46
C LYS A 201 -22.49 27.51 20.12
N LEU A 202 -21.77 26.42 19.87
CA LEU A 202 -21.85 25.66 18.62
C LEU A 202 -22.78 24.47 18.78
N LYS A 203 -23.91 24.49 18.04
CA LYS A 203 -24.92 23.42 18.07
C LYS A 203 -24.78 22.49 16.86
N LYS A 204 -25.17 21.22 17.02
CA LYS A 204 -25.23 20.23 15.93
C LYS A 204 -26.22 20.75 14.88
N GLN A 205 -25.76 20.88 13.63
CA GLN A 205 -26.55 21.56 12.59
C GLN A 205 -27.73 20.74 12.09
N ASN A 206 -27.51 19.45 11.88
CA ASN A 206 -28.49 18.53 11.33
C ASN A 206 -28.56 17.32 12.28
N PRO A 207 -29.39 17.35 13.34
CA PRO A 207 -29.47 16.27 14.31
C PRO A 207 -30.28 15.06 13.81
N GLU A 208 -31.03 15.19 12.71
CA GLU A 208 -31.96 14.18 12.21
C GLU A 208 -31.23 12.88 11.77
N PRO A 209 -31.91 11.73 11.72
CA PRO A 209 -31.34 10.52 11.13
C PRO A 209 -31.16 10.64 9.61
N LEU A 210 -30.24 9.86 9.03
CA LEU A 210 -29.88 9.93 7.61
C LEU A 210 -31.07 9.68 6.66
N ASN A 211 -32.00 8.81 7.04
CA ASN A 211 -33.23 8.52 6.28
C ASN A 211 -34.16 9.74 6.12
N GLN A 212 -34.03 10.77 6.96
CA GLN A 212 -34.77 12.03 6.82
C GLN A 212 -33.97 13.10 6.05
N LYS A 213 -32.67 12.89 5.86
CA LYS A 213 -31.75 13.83 5.19
C LYS A 213 -31.47 13.47 3.74
N VAL A 214 -31.68 12.21 3.37
CA VAL A 214 -31.33 11.67 2.06
C VAL A 214 -32.60 11.22 1.34
N LYS A 215 -32.90 11.82 0.19
CA LYS A 215 -34.12 11.52 -0.59
C LYS A 215 -34.14 10.09 -1.13
N ASN A 216 -32.99 9.58 -1.57
CA ASN A 216 -32.79 8.24 -2.13
C ASN A 216 -32.05 7.33 -1.14
N TYR A 217 -32.55 7.24 0.11
CA TYR A 217 -31.91 6.51 1.19
C TYR A 217 -31.66 5.02 0.88
N ASP A 218 -32.59 4.35 0.19
CA ASP A 218 -32.43 2.94 -0.19
C ASP A 218 -31.26 2.75 -1.17
N GLN A 219 -31.14 3.62 -2.18
CA GLN A 219 -30.01 3.60 -3.13
C GLN A 219 -28.67 3.90 -2.46
N MET A 220 -28.66 4.81 -1.48
CA MET A 220 -27.48 5.06 -0.65
C MET A 220 -27.09 3.78 0.12
N THR A 221 -28.06 3.09 0.71
CA THR A 221 -27.81 1.86 1.48
C THR A 221 -27.25 0.75 0.59
N ASP A 222 -27.80 0.56 -0.62
CA ASP A 222 -27.29 -0.40 -1.61
C ASP A 222 -25.86 -0.08 -2.07
N ALA A 223 -25.56 1.21 -2.26
CA ALA A 223 -24.21 1.65 -2.62
C ALA A 223 -23.21 1.41 -1.48
N LEU A 224 -23.59 1.76 -0.24
CA LEU A 224 -22.77 1.57 0.95
C LEU A 224 -22.52 0.08 1.24
N ALA A 225 -23.47 -0.81 0.94
CA ALA A 225 -23.31 -2.25 1.10
C ALA A 225 -22.20 -2.85 0.20
N ARG A 226 -21.83 -2.14 -0.87
CA ARG A 226 -20.73 -2.52 -1.78
C ARG A 226 -19.38 -1.97 -1.34
N ILE A 227 -19.38 -0.97 -0.45
CA ILE A 227 -18.16 -0.44 0.16
C ILE A 227 -17.79 -1.39 1.29
N ASP A 228 -16.60 -1.99 1.21
CA ASP A 228 -16.07 -2.86 2.24
C ASP A 228 -15.67 -2.04 3.48
N PRO A 229 -16.51 -1.94 4.52
CA PRO A 229 -16.30 -1.01 5.63
C PRO A 229 -15.19 -1.49 6.57
N PHE A 230 -14.82 -2.76 6.44
CA PHE A 230 -13.86 -3.46 7.29
C PHE A 230 -12.53 -3.66 6.58
N ASP A 231 -12.41 -3.24 5.32
CA ASP A 231 -11.23 -3.49 4.48
C ASP A 231 -10.92 -5.01 4.42
N LEU A 232 -11.93 -5.89 4.51
CA LEU A 232 -11.78 -7.36 4.51
C LEU A 232 -11.16 -7.89 3.20
N SER A 233 -11.43 -7.20 2.11
CA SER A 233 -10.83 -7.38 0.78
C SER A 233 -9.37 -6.93 0.73
N ARG A 234 -8.98 -5.99 1.59
CA ARG A 234 -7.59 -5.59 1.83
C ARG A 234 -7.01 -6.47 2.92
N THR A 235 -6.96 -7.76 2.63
CA THR A 235 -6.24 -8.73 3.48
C THR A 235 -4.85 -8.17 3.77
N PRO A 236 -4.48 -7.93 5.05
CA PRO A 236 -3.20 -7.35 5.37
C PRO A 236 -2.09 -8.18 4.73
N HIS A 237 -1.26 -7.51 3.94
CA HIS A 237 -0.18 -8.17 3.24
C HIS A 237 1.01 -8.31 4.20
N PHE A 238 1.11 -9.49 4.81
CA PHE A 238 2.17 -9.81 5.76
C PHE A 238 3.48 -10.25 5.11
N GLU A 239 3.49 -10.48 3.78
CA GLU A 239 4.74 -10.80 3.11
C GLU A 239 5.69 -9.60 3.14
N PRO A 240 6.98 -9.80 3.46
CA PRO A 240 7.94 -8.71 3.47
C PRO A 240 8.03 -8.02 2.11
N LYS A 241 7.99 -6.68 2.10
CA LYS A 241 8.29 -5.88 0.91
C LYS A 241 9.67 -6.24 0.37
N ARG A 242 9.80 -6.27 -0.95
CA ARG A 242 11.04 -6.61 -1.65
C ARG A 242 11.66 -5.38 -2.28
N GLY A 243 13.00 -5.34 -2.31
CA GLY A 243 13.72 -4.39 -3.16
C GLY A 243 13.75 -4.86 -4.62
N PRO A 244 14.35 -4.07 -5.52
CA PRO A 244 14.25 -4.28 -6.96
C PRO A 244 15.02 -5.49 -7.50
N ALA A 245 15.92 -6.10 -6.70
CA ALA A 245 16.71 -7.27 -7.09
C ALA A 245 17.58 -7.09 -8.36
N ILE A 246 18.00 -5.86 -8.67
CA ILE A 246 18.78 -5.50 -9.87
C ILE A 246 19.97 -6.42 -10.17
N PRO A 247 20.76 -6.92 -9.18
CA PRO A 247 21.86 -7.83 -9.47
C PRO A 247 21.46 -9.15 -10.16
N THR A 248 20.16 -9.49 -10.15
CA THR A 248 19.65 -10.68 -10.83
C THR A 248 19.20 -10.43 -12.26
N TYR A 249 19.18 -9.18 -12.74
CA TYR A 249 18.77 -8.89 -14.11
C TYR A 249 19.83 -9.34 -15.10
N ILE A 250 19.38 -9.76 -16.28
CA ILE A 250 20.20 -10.41 -17.28
C ILE A 250 19.90 -9.73 -18.62
N ALA A 251 20.88 -9.14 -19.27
CA ALA A 251 20.71 -8.53 -20.58
C ALA A 251 21.44 -9.31 -21.66
N ALA A 252 20.92 -9.26 -22.88
CA ALA A 252 21.64 -9.75 -24.05
C ALA A 252 22.92 -8.90 -24.27
N PRO A 253 24.00 -9.50 -24.80
CA PRO A 253 25.27 -8.80 -25.01
C PRO A 253 25.17 -7.54 -25.88
N THR A 254 24.40 -7.62 -26.96
CA THR A 254 24.30 -6.61 -28.01
C THR A 254 22.87 -6.12 -28.17
N THR A 255 21.89 -7.03 -28.23
CA THR A 255 20.48 -6.65 -28.37
C THR A 255 20.00 -5.94 -27.10
N GLY A 256 19.19 -4.89 -27.26
CA GLY A 256 18.56 -4.16 -26.14
C GLY A 256 17.49 -4.95 -25.39
N LEU A 257 17.67 -6.25 -25.16
CA LEU A 257 16.72 -7.10 -24.43
C LEU A 257 17.24 -7.40 -23.01
N MET A 258 16.34 -7.29 -22.03
CA MET A 258 16.62 -7.58 -20.63
C MET A 258 15.58 -8.51 -20.03
N TYR A 259 16.04 -9.62 -19.45
CA TYR A 259 15.25 -10.50 -18.62
C TYR A 259 15.37 -10.12 -17.14
N MET A 260 14.22 -9.89 -16.51
CA MET A 260 14.06 -9.62 -15.08
C MET A 260 13.48 -10.88 -14.40
N PRO A 261 14.32 -11.80 -13.89
CA PRO A 261 13.87 -13.11 -13.45
C PRO A 261 13.03 -13.06 -12.18
N LEU A 262 11.89 -13.78 -12.23
CA LEU A 262 11.17 -14.20 -11.05
C LEU A 262 11.71 -15.56 -10.62
N ARG A 263 12.26 -15.64 -9.39
CA ARG A 263 12.89 -16.88 -8.91
C ARG A 263 11.93 -18.06 -9.00
N SER A 264 12.50 -19.22 -9.31
CA SER A 264 11.77 -20.47 -9.60
C SER A 264 10.95 -20.42 -10.91
N GLY A 265 11.27 -19.48 -11.81
CA GLY A 265 10.77 -19.43 -13.20
C GLY A 265 11.65 -20.22 -14.19
N PRO A 266 11.40 -20.09 -15.51
CA PRO A 266 12.10 -20.83 -16.57
C PRO A 266 13.49 -20.27 -16.91
N ASP A 267 14.28 -19.91 -15.90
CA ASP A 267 15.55 -19.16 -16.03
C ASP A 267 16.52 -19.78 -17.04
N ARG A 268 16.64 -21.11 -17.05
CA ARG A 268 17.56 -21.81 -17.96
C ARG A 268 17.18 -21.60 -19.44
N ALA A 269 15.91 -21.82 -19.77
CA ALA A 269 15.43 -21.70 -21.15
C ALA A 269 15.49 -20.25 -21.62
N VAL A 270 15.12 -19.30 -20.76
CA VAL A 270 15.15 -17.87 -21.10
C VAL A 270 16.58 -17.36 -21.26
N ARG A 271 17.54 -17.76 -20.40
CA ARG A 271 18.96 -17.39 -20.57
C ARG A 271 19.54 -17.95 -21.88
N GLN A 272 19.24 -19.20 -22.21
CA GLN A 272 19.67 -19.81 -23.47
C GLN A 272 19.10 -19.07 -24.68
N TRP A 273 17.81 -18.75 -24.64
CA TRP A 273 17.15 -17.98 -25.69
C TRP A 273 17.74 -16.57 -25.82
N LEU A 274 17.95 -15.86 -24.70
CA LEU A 274 18.49 -14.50 -24.67
C LEU A 274 19.92 -14.43 -25.22
N ALA A 275 20.74 -15.44 -24.96
CA ALA A 275 22.09 -15.53 -25.51
C ALA A 275 22.06 -15.84 -27.02
N ALA A 276 21.17 -16.75 -27.43
CA ALA A 276 20.98 -17.14 -28.82
C ALA A 276 20.47 -16.00 -29.71
N VAL A 277 19.76 -15.01 -29.14
CA VAL A 277 19.35 -13.79 -29.86
C VAL A 277 20.55 -13.08 -30.48
N ASP A 278 21.69 -13.05 -29.79
CA ASP A 278 22.93 -12.43 -30.26
C ASP A 278 23.93 -13.46 -30.83
N GLY A 279 23.50 -14.72 -31.04
CA GLY A 279 24.39 -15.81 -31.45
C GLY A 279 25.53 -16.07 -30.45
N ALA A 280 25.35 -15.70 -29.19
CA ALA A 280 26.38 -15.73 -28.16
C ALA A 280 26.19 -16.90 -27.19
N PRO A 281 27.27 -17.36 -26.52
CA PRO A 281 27.16 -18.31 -25.43
C PRO A 281 26.54 -17.65 -24.18
N THR A 282 25.94 -18.46 -23.29
CA THR A 282 25.21 -17.95 -22.11
C THR A 282 26.06 -17.23 -21.07
N ASP A 283 27.37 -17.44 -21.06
CA ASP A 283 28.32 -16.75 -20.20
C ASP A 283 28.69 -15.34 -20.71
N ALA A 284 28.36 -15.02 -21.96
CA ALA A 284 28.47 -13.68 -22.52
C ALA A 284 27.33 -12.74 -22.10
N LEU A 285 26.24 -13.28 -21.51
CA LEU A 285 25.12 -12.47 -21.01
C LEU A 285 25.61 -11.44 -19.98
N LEU A 286 25.05 -10.24 -20.05
CA LEU A 286 25.38 -9.17 -19.11
C LEU A 286 24.59 -9.38 -17.81
N GLU A 287 25.29 -9.49 -16.69
CA GLU A 287 24.70 -9.79 -15.38
C GLU A 287 25.29 -8.92 -14.27
N LYS A 288 24.83 -9.12 -13.02
CA LYS A 288 25.36 -8.46 -11.82
C LYS A 288 25.27 -6.94 -11.88
N PHE A 289 24.19 -6.42 -12.46
CA PHE A 289 23.94 -4.99 -12.51
C PHE A 289 23.89 -4.37 -11.10
N SER A 290 24.41 -3.17 -10.99
CA SER A 290 24.11 -2.20 -9.93
C SER A 290 23.07 -1.20 -10.44
N GLN A 291 22.49 -0.39 -9.56
CA GLN A 291 21.61 0.72 -9.98
C GLN A 291 22.29 1.64 -11.01
N LYS A 292 23.57 1.95 -10.80
CA LYS A 292 24.36 2.81 -11.69
C LYS A 292 24.58 2.15 -13.05
N SER A 293 25.03 0.90 -13.08
CA SER A 293 25.32 0.21 -14.34
C SER A 293 24.06 -0.13 -15.12
N LEU A 294 22.92 -0.35 -14.44
CA LEU A 294 21.64 -0.53 -15.10
C LEU A 294 21.19 0.74 -15.83
N ARG A 295 21.26 1.91 -15.19
CA ARG A 295 20.95 3.20 -15.84
C ARG A 295 21.84 3.46 -17.05
N GLN A 296 23.15 3.21 -16.90
CA GLN A 296 24.10 3.36 -18.01
C GLN A 296 23.79 2.40 -19.16
N TRP A 297 23.36 1.17 -18.89
CA TRP A 297 22.92 0.24 -19.93
C TRP A 297 21.66 0.75 -20.63
N GLN A 298 20.65 1.22 -19.89
CA GLN A 298 19.40 1.76 -20.44
C GLN A 298 19.63 3.00 -21.32
N GLU A 299 20.55 3.87 -20.92
CA GLU A 299 20.93 5.06 -21.68
C GLU A 299 21.62 4.71 -23.00
N ARG A 300 22.51 3.70 -22.98
CA ARG A 300 23.32 3.29 -24.14
C ARG A 300 22.57 2.38 -25.11
N GLN A 301 21.68 1.55 -24.62
CA GLN A 301 20.92 0.59 -25.43
C GLN A 301 19.54 1.17 -25.74
N GLN A 302 19.40 1.82 -26.90
CA GLN A 302 18.13 2.35 -27.39
C GLN A 302 17.84 1.84 -28.81
N PRO A 303 16.64 1.27 -29.07
CA PRO A 303 15.59 0.94 -28.10
C PRO A 303 16.01 -0.22 -27.19
N HIS A 304 15.53 -0.21 -25.93
CA HIS A 304 15.56 -1.40 -25.08
C HIS A 304 14.15 -1.85 -24.69
N ARG A 305 14.03 -3.15 -24.39
CA ARG A 305 12.84 -3.80 -23.85
C ARG A 305 13.23 -4.77 -22.76
N SER A 306 12.50 -4.71 -21.66
CA SER A 306 12.66 -5.57 -20.50
C SER A 306 11.43 -6.46 -20.31
N PHE A 307 11.61 -7.67 -19.81
CA PHE A 307 10.49 -8.56 -19.56
C PHE A 307 10.71 -9.46 -18.35
N ALA A 308 9.61 -9.85 -17.72
CA ALA A 308 9.57 -10.88 -16.68
C ALA A 308 8.66 -12.03 -17.13
N VAL A 309 8.84 -13.22 -16.57
CA VAL A 309 8.03 -14.40 -16.92
C VAL A 309 7.34 -14.94 -15.68
N LEU A 310 6.01 -14.99 -15.73
CA LEU A 310 5.16 -15.63 -14.74
C LEU A 310 5.07 -17.14 -14.99
N ARG A 311 5.11 -17.91 -13.91
CA ARG A 311 4.83 -19.35 -13.87
C ARG A 311 3.57 -19.60 -13.05
N HIS A 312 2.78 -20.60 -13.41
CA HIS A 312 1.60 -20.98 -12.61
C HIS A 312 2.00 -21.19 -11.13
N PRO A 313 1.27 -20.65 -10.14
CA PRO A 313 1.70 -20.65 -8.74
C PRO A 313 2.03 -22.05 -8.18
N LEU A 314 1.21 -23.06 -8.50
CA LEU A 314 1.47 -24.46 -8.10
C LEU A 314 2.77 -25.00 -8.71
N ALA A 315 2.98 -24.83 -10.02
CA ALA A 315 4.20 -25.27 -10.70
C ALA A 315 5.44 -24.55 -10.18
N ARG A 316 5.31 -23.27 -9.84
CA ARG A 316 6.38 -22.46 -9.27
C ARG A 316 6.75 -22.93 -7.86
N ALA A 317 5.74 -23.19 -7.02
CA ALA A 317 5.93 -23.73 -5.69
C ALA A 317 6.59 -25.11 -5.74
N HIS A 318 6.21 -25.95 -6.71
CA HIS A 318 6.82 -27.27 -6.92
C HIS A 318 8.28 -27.18 -7.34
N ALA A 319 8.61 -26.30 -8.29
CA ALA A 319 9.99 -26.05 -8.67
C ALA A 319 10.83 -25.57 -7.47
N ALA A 320 10.29 -24.65 -6.66
CA ALA A 320 10.94 -24.20 -5.43
C ALA A 320 11.13 -25.32 -4.41
N PHE A 321 10.11 -26.16 -4.21
CA PHE A 321 10.15 -27.30 -3.31
C PHE A 321 11.26 -28.28 -3.71
N CYS A 322 11.29 -28.69 -4.97
CA CYS A 322 12.30 -29.61 -5.50
C CYS A 322 13.71 -29.02 -5.39
N ASP A 323 13.92 -27.79 -5.88
CA ASP A 323 15.27 -27.19 -5.99
C ASP A 323 15.84 -26.70 -4.65
N ARG A 324 14.99 -26.30 -3.70
CA ARG A 324 15.41 -25.63 -2.47
C ARG A 324 15.31 -26.52 -1.24
N ILE A 325 14.37 -27.45 -1.22
CA ILE A 325 14.00 -28.21 -0.01
C ILE A 325 14.24 -29.71 -0.18
N LEU A 326 13.71 -30.32 -1.23
CA LEU A 326 13.68 -31.78 -1.36
C LEU A 326 15.01 -32.37 -1.84
N LEU A 327 15.59 -31.78 -2.89
CA LEU A 327 16.75 -32.33 -3.57
C LEU A 327 18.04 -31.63 -3.18
N ASP A 328 19.13 -32.36 -3.38
CA ASP A 328 20.46 -31.80 -3.30
C ASP A 328 20.80 -30.96 -4.53
N GLY A 329 21.55 -29.88 -4.28
CA GLY A 329 22.00 -28.99 -5.33
C GLY A 329 22.57 -27.69 -4.77
N PRO A 330 23.19 -26.87 -5.63
CA PRO A 330 23.87 -25.63 -5.22
C PRO A 330 22.92 -24.58 -4.63
N ARG A 331 21.61 -24.72 -4.84
CA ARG A 331 20.58 -23.78 -4.39
C ARG A 331 19.79 -24.27 -3.18
N ARG A 332 20.12 -25.45 -2.64
CA ARG A 332 19.42 -26.05 -1.49
C ARG A 332 19.54 -25.18 -0.24
N LEU A 333 18.55 -25.23 0.63
CA LEU A 333 18.46 -24.45 1.87
C LEU A 333 18.45 -25.42 3.07
N PRO A 334 19.61 -25.98 3.47
CA PRO A 334 19.66 -27.11 4.39
C PRO A 334 19.13 -26.77 5.80
N GLU A 335 19.38 -25.56 6.29
CA GLU A 335 18.87 -25.10 7.58
C GLU A 335 17.34 -24.95 7.59
N ILE A 336 16.78 -24.41 6.49
CA ILE A 336 15.33 -24.26 6.34
C ILE A 336 14.69 -25.65 6.21
N ARG A 337 15.28 -26.55 5.41
CA ARG A 337 14.85 -27.94 5.29
C ARG A 337 14.80 -28.64 6.65
N ALA A 338 15.87 -28.56 7.44
CA ALA A 338 15.93 -29.14 8.77
C ALA A 338 14.86 -28.56 9.71
N ASN A 339 14.60 -27.24 9.61
CA ASN A 339 13.52 -26.60 10.36
C ASN A 339 12.13 -27.10 9.93
N LEU A 340 11.88 -27.23 8.62
CA LEU A 340 10.62 -27.74 8.08
C LEU A 340 10.33 -29.16 8.58
N ILE A 341 11.33 -30.05 8.59
CA ILE A 341 11.20 -31.41 9.13
C ILE A 341 10.90 -31.36 10.64
N ARG A 342 11.70 -30.62 11.41
CA ARG A 342 11.64 -30.64 12.88
C ARG A 342 10.41 -29.93 13.45
N VAL A 343 10.13 -28.72 12.97
CA VAL A 343 9.13 -27.79 13.53
C VAL A 343 7.80 -27.93 12.80
N HIS A 344 7.84 -27.87 11.46
CA HIS A 344 6.63 -27.94 10.63
C HIS A 344 6.22 -29.39 10.27
N LYS A 345 6.94 -30.39 10.80
CA LYS A 345 6.66 -31.83 10.63
C LYS A 345 6.52 -32.23 9.16
N LEU A 346 7.27 -31.59 8.28
CA LEU A 346 7.28 -31.89 6.86
C LEU A 346 7.80 -33.32 6.65
N LYS A 347 6.96 -34.18 6.08
CA LYS A 347 7.28 -35.59 5.79
C LYS A 347 8.12 -35.69 4.53
N ILE A 348 9.42 -35.51 4.67
CA ILE A 348 10.40 -35.77 3.62
C ILE A 348 11.50 -36.70 4.18
N PRO A 349 12.16 -37.53 3.34
CA PRO A 349 13.26 -38.39 3.79
C PRO A 349 14.42 -37.57 4.37
N ASP A 350 15.27 -38.16 5.20
CA ASP A 350 16.42 -37.44 5.76
C ASP A 350 17.43 -37.03 4.68
N ASP A 351 17.66 -37.90 3.70
CA ASP A 351 18.49 -37.66 2.52
C ASP A 351 17.66 -37.31 1.28
N ALA A 352 18.30 -36.80 0.23
CA ALA A 352 17.62 -36.49 -1.02
C ALA A 352 17.14 -37.78 -1.72
N PRO A 353 15.83 -37.92 -2.05
CA PRO A 353 15.33 -39.12 -2.69
C PRO A 353 15.68 -39.19 -4.19
N ALA A 354 15.77 -40.42 -4.71
CA ALA A 354 15.77 -40.68 -6.14
C ALA A 354 14.33 -40.54 -6.70
N LEU A 355 14.02 -39.39 -7.31
CA LEU A 355 12.65 -39.11 -7.81
C LEU A 355 12.24 -39.94 -9.02
N ASP A 356 13.19 -40.60 -9.67
CA ASP A 356 13.00 -41.50 -10.80
C ASP A 356 12.76 -42.96 -10.40
N ASP A 357 12.84 -43.28 -9.09
CA ASP A 357 12.56 -44.61 -8.56
C ASP A 357 11.35 -44.60 -7.61
N PRO A 358 10.14 -44.99 -8.09
CA PRO A 358 8.93 -45.04 -7.29
C PRO A 358 8.98 -46.01 -6.11
N ALA A 359 9.90 -46.99 -6.10
CA ALA A 359 10.05 -47.93 -4.99
C ALA A 359 10.74 -47.29 -3.77
N ILE A 360 11.53 -46.23 -4.01
CA ILE A 360 12.23 -45.46 -2.97
C ILE A 360 11.39 -44.25 -2.55
N TYR A 361 10.76 -43.58 -3.52
CA TYR A 361 9.98 -42.37 -3.26
C TYR A 361 8.75 -42.30 -4.16
N SER A 362 7.62 -42.73 -3.59
CA SER A 362 6.38 -42.90 -4.33
C SER A 362 5.70 -41.56 -4.67
N ASP A 363 4.71 -41.61 -5.56
CA ASP A 363 3.83 -40.47 -5.86
C ASP A 363 3.09 -40.01 -4.61
N GLN A 364 2.71 -40.94 -3.74
CA GLN A 364 2.03 -40.63 -2.49
C GLN A 364 2.96 -39.90 -1.50
N ASP A 365 4.23 -40.31 -1.40
CA ASP A 365 5.23 -39.61 -0.57
C ASP A 365 5.47 -38.20 -1.10
N HIS A 366 5.58 -38.05 -2.42
CA HIS A 366 5.76 -36.75 -3.05
C HIS A 366 4.56 -35.82 -2.85
N LYS A 367 3.34 -36.36 -2.97
CA LYS A 367 2.10 -35.63 -2.72
C LYS A 367 2.02 -35.15 -1.28
N GLN A 368 2.29 -36.03 -0.30
CA GLN A 368 2.26 -35.66 1.12
C GLN A 368 3.29 -34.58 1.44
N ALA A 369 4.50 -34.71 0.91
CA ALA A 369 5.55 -33.72 1.08
C ALA A 369 5.19 -32.37 0.46
N MET A 370 4.67 -32.38 -0.78
CA MET A 370 4.26 -31.15 -1.47
C MET A 370 3.10 -30.46 -0.75
N LEU A 371 2.09 -31.20 -0.30
CA LEU A 371 0.96 -30.64 0.46
C LEU A 371 1.41 -30.04 1.79
N GLY A 372 2.32 -30.72 2.50
CA GLY A 372 2.94 -30.18 3.71
C GLY A 372 3.71 -28.89 3.44
N PHE A 373 4.43 -28.80 2.31
CA PHE A 373 5.14 -27.60 1.91
C PHE A 373 4.18 -26.45 1.56
N LEU A 374 3.09 -26.70 0.83
CA LEU A 374 2.07 -25.68 0.54
C LEU A 374 1.39 -25.17 1.80
N THR A 375 1.12 -26.06 2.76
CA THR A 375 0.56 -25.68 4.08
C THR A 375 1.52 -24.77 4.84
N PHE A 376 2.82 -25.10 4.85
CA PHE A 376 3.85 -24.22 5.38
C PHE A 376 3.87 -22.87 4.66
N LEU A 377 3.82 -22.85 3.32
CA LEU A 377 3.87 -21.62 2.55
C LEU A 377 2.70 -20.68 2.87
N LYS A 378 1.49 -21.21 3.04
CA LYS A 378 0.33 -20.42 3.48
C LYS A 378 0.62 -19.68 4.79
N MET A 379 1.16 -20.38 5.80
CA MET A 379 1.54 -19.77 7.08
C MET A 379 2.71 -18.79 6.92
N ASN A 380 3.71 -19.15 6.12
CA ASN A 380 4.92 -18.35 5.93
C ASN A 380 4.63 -17.02 5.24
N LEU A 381 3.83 -17.03 4.17
CA LEU A 381 3.43 -15.84 3.42
C LEU A 381 2.45 -14.97 4.22
N ALA A 382 1.72 -15.56 5.17
CA ALA A 382 0.89 -14.84 6.14
C ALA A 382 1.69 -14.30 7.36
N GLY A 383 3.02 -14.45 7.38
CA GLY A 383 3.86 -13.96 8.49
C GLY A 383 3.70 -14.75 9.80
N GLN A 384 3.10 -15.95 9.74
CA GLN A 384 2.82 -16.79 10.91
C GLN A 384 3.96 -17.77 11.24
N THR A 385 5.11 -17.65 10.57
CA THR A 385 6.29 -18.49 10.85
C THR A 385 7.53 -17.63 11.03
N SER A 386 8.50 -18.12 11.81
CA SER A 386 9.79 -17.44 12.04
C SER A 386 10.79 -17.63 10.89
N ILE A 387 10.48 -18.51 9.93
CA ILE A 387 11.31 -18.72 8.74
C ILE A 387 11.12 -17.51 7.81
N ARG A 388 12.22 -16.91 7.34
CA ARG A 388 12.14 -15.82 6.36
C ARG A 388 11.41 -16.29 5.09
N VAL A 389 10.63 -15.41 4.46
CA VAL A 389 10.10 -15.69 3.12
C VAL A 389 11.27 -15.63 2.14
N ASP A 390 11.57 -16.73 1.44
CA ASP A 390 12.61 -16.77 0.41
C ASP A 390 12.06 -16.32 -0.95
N PRO A 391 12.80 -15.56 -1.76
CA PRO A 391 12.37 -15.16 -3.10
C PRO A 391 11.91 -16.33 -4.00
N SER A 392 12.43 -17.54 -3.80
CA SER A 392 12.03 -18.71 -4.58
C SER A 392 10.58 -19.16 -4.38
N TRP A 393 9.93 -18.76 -3.30
CA TRP A 393 8.50 -19.03 -3.04
C TRP A 393 7.72 -17.79 -2.61
N ALA A 394 8.35 -16.62 -2.54
CA ALA A 394 7.66 -15.34 -2.45
C ALA A 394 6.61 -15.20 -3.56
N SER A 395 5.50 -14.51 -3.32
CA SER A 395 4.49 -14.32 -4.37
C SER A 395 5.06 -13.51 -5.54
N GLN A 396 4.69 -13.88 -6.77
CA GLN A 396 5.20 -13.24 -7.99
C GLN A 396 4.79 -11.77 -8.05
N LEU A 397 3.59 -11.45 -7.56
CA LEU A 397 3.13 -10.08 -7.41
C LEU A 397 4.08 -9.26 -6.52
N THR A 398 4.47 -9.80 -5.36
CA THR A 398 5.35 -9.10 -4.42
C THR A 398 6.76 -8.90 -5.01
N LEU A 399 7.25 -9.85 -5.80
CA LEU A 399 8.51 -9.69 -6.54
C LEU A 399 8.43 -8.57 -7.59
N LEU A 400 7.36 -8.52 -8.38
CA LEU A 400 7.13 -7.46 -9.38
C LEU A 400 6.95 -6.08 -8.75
N GLN A 401 6.20 -5.98 -7.65
CA GLN A 401 6.07 -4.75 -6.86
C GLN A 401 7.43 -4.27 -6.33
N GLY A 402 8.32 -5.21 -5.97
CA GLY A 402 9.69 -4.88 -5.58
C GLY A 402 10.51 -4.30 -6.73
N MET A 403 10.42 -4.88 -7.92
CA MET A 403 11.08 -4.38 -9.14
C MET A 403 10.69 -2.93 -9.43
N ALA A 404 9.38 -2.63 -9.36
CA ALA A 404 8.80 -1.33 -9.69
C ALA A 404 9.33 -0.15 -8.84
N GLN A 405 10.04 -0.41 -7.75
CA GLN A 405 10.74 0.63 -6.98
C GLN A 405 11.94 1.24 -7.75
N PHE A 406 12.42 0.58 -8.80
CA PHE A 406 13.52 1.08 -9.63
C PHE A 406 13.25 0.95 -11.13
N ALA A 407 12.74 -0.19 -11.59
CA ALA A 407 12.44 -0.47 -12.99
C ALA A 407 11.20 -1.36 -13.10
N VAL A 408 10.36 -1.11 -14.11
CA VAL A 408 9.19 -1.94 -14.41
C VAL A 408 9.51 -2.73 -15.67
N PRO A 409 9.26 -4.07 -15.70
CA PRO A 409 9.39 -4.81 -16.94
C PRO A 409 8.40 -4.25 -17.98
N ASP A 410 8.87 -3.98 -19.20
CA ASP A 410 7.99 -3.53 -20.30
C ASP A 410 6.93 -4.59 -20.63
N LEU A 411 7.27 -5.88 -20.47
CA LEU A 411 6.34 -7.00 -20.64
C LEU A 411 6.37 -7.95 -19.45
N VAL A 412 5.19 -8.38 -19.00
CA VAL A 412 5.03 -9.49 -18.05
C VAL A 412 4.40 -10.66 -18.82
N LEU A 413 5.23 -11.62 -19.20
CA LEU A 413 4.88 -12.76 -20.05
C LEU A 413 4.44 -13.96 -19.22
N ARG A 414 3.78 -14.95 -19.84
CA ARG A 414 3.37 -16.20 -19.18
C ARG A 414 4.14 -17.37 -19.74
N GLU A 415 4.59 -18.27 -18.85
CA GLU A 415 5.34 -19.46 -19.27
C GLU A 415 4.60 -20.35 -20.27
N GLU A 416 3.27 -20.45 -20.16
CA GLU A 416 2.41 -21.25 -21.04
C GLU A 416 2.45 -20.80 -22.51
N ASN A 417 2.54 -19.48 -22.75
CA ASN A 417 2.56 -18.88 -24.09
C ASN A 417 3.93 -18.28 -24.43
N LEU A 418 4.95 -18.53 -23.61
CA LEU A 418 6.23 -17.82 -23.66
C LEU A 418 6.92 -17.89 -25.02
N ARG A 419 6.77 -19.02 -25.73
CA ARG A 419 7.36 -19.19 -27.06
C ARG A 419 6.81 -18.15 -28.05
N GLU A 420 5.51 -17.94 -28.06
CA GLU A 420 4.83 -17.01 -28.96
C GLU A 420 5.12 -15.56 -28.54
N ASP A 421 5.02 -15.29 -27.24
CA ASP A 421 5.31 -13.97 -26.68
C ASP A 421 6.75 -13.51 -26.97
N LEU A 422 7.73 -14.39 -26.80
CA LEU A 422 9.13 -14.08 -27.13
C LEU A 422 9.36 -13.95 -28.63
N HIS A 423 8.58 -14.65 -29.46
CA HIS A 423 8.62 -14.45 -30.90
C HIS A 423 8.14 -13.04 -31.29
N HIS A 424 7.03 -12.58 -30.71
CA HIS A 424 6.55 -11.22 -30.93
C HIS A 424 7.52 -10.16 -30.39
N LEU A 425 8.11 -10.40 -29.22
CA LEU A 425 9.13 -9.50 -28.65
C LEU A 425 10.36 -9.40 -29.56
N ALA A 426 10.82 -10.52 -30.12
CA ALA A 426 11.93 -10.52 -31.07
C ALA A 426 11.61 -9.73 -32.36
N GLN A 427 10.39 -9.85 -32.87
CA GLN A 427 9.92 -9.06 -34.02
C GLN A 427 9.88 -7.56 -33.71
N GLN A 428 9.42 -7.16 -32.52
CA GLN A 428 9.43 -5.75 -32.08
C GLN A 428 10.85 -5.17 -32.02
N MET A 429 11.85 -6.01 -31.75
CA MET A 429 13.26 -5.64 -31.75
C MET A 429 13.92 -5.72 -33.14
N ASN A 430 13.13 -5.98 -34.20
CA ASN A 430 13.59 -6.15 -35.57
C ASN A 430 14.69 -7.21 -35.73
N LEU A 431 14.64 -8.28 -34.93
CA LEU A 431 15.60 -9.37 -35.01
C LEU A 431 15.35 -10.19 -36.28
N PRO A 432 16.36 -10.39 -37.15
CA PRO A 432 16.18 -11.07 -38.44
C PRO A 432 15.89 -12.57 -38.28
N ASN A 433 16.39 -13.18 -37.21
CA ASN A 433 16.16 -14.59 -36.89
C ASN A 433 15.76 -14.70 -35.41
N THR A 434 14.54 -15.16 -35.15
CA THR A 434 14.10 -15.45 -33.78
C THR A 434 14.57 -16.84 -33.37
N PRO A 435 15.43 -16.99 -32.35
CA PRO A 435 15.86 -18.30 -31.89
C PRO A 435 14.69 -19.07 -31.27
N ALA A 436 14.69 -20.40 -31.44
CA ALA A 436 13.70 -21.26 -30.84
C ALA A 436 13.85 -21.30 -29.30
N LEU A 437 12.74 -21.12 -28.58
CA LEU A 437 12.72 -21.29 -27.14
C LEU A 437 12.78 -22.79 -26.78
N GLY A 438 13.75 -23.15 -25.93
CA GLY A 438 13.88 -24.49 -25.37
C GLY A 438 12.77 -24.87 -24.38
N HIS A 439 12.85 -26.05 -23.79
CA HIS A 439 11.86 -26.52 -22.80
C HIS A 439 11.87 -25.64 -21.54
N THR A 440 10.75 -25.00 -21.26
CA THR A 440 10.55 -24.09 -20.11
C THR A 440 10.18 -24.84 -18.83
N ALA A 441 9.44 -25.93 -18.98
CA ALA A 441 9.01 -26.82 -17.90
C ALA A 441 10.15 -27.18 -16.94
N HIS A 442 9.84 -27.21 -15.65
CA HIS A 442 10.81 -27.64 -14.64
C HIS A 442 11.19 -29.11 -14.87
N LYS A 443 12.46 -29.49 -14.60
CA LYS A 443 12.97 -30.86 -14.83
C LYS A 443 12.06 -31.93 -14.22
N TRP A 444 11.47 -31.64 -13.06
CA TRP A 444 10.61 -32.56 -12.31
C TRP A 444 9.11 -32.30 -12.48
N GLN A 445 8.69 -31.53 -13.48
CA GLN A 445 7.27 -31.22 -13.71
C GLN A 445 6.42 -32.47 -13.95
N GLY A 446 6.99 -33.55 -14.50
CA GLY A 446 6.31 -34.84 -14.61
C GLY A 446 5.90 -35.42 -13.25
N ARG A 447 6.67 -35.18 -12.18
CA ARG A 447 6.29 -35.58 -10.81
C ARG A 447 5.11 -34.77 -10.29
N LEU A 448 5.03 -33.48 -10.62
CA LEU A 448 3.85 -32.66 -10.30
C LEU A 448 2.61 -33.18 -11.02
N ALA A 449 2.73 -33.48 -12.32
CA ALA A 449 1.64 -34.04 -13.11
C ALA A 449 1.09 -35.35 -12.53
N ALA A 450 1.97 -36.23 -12.04
CA ALA A 450 1.58 -37.51 -11.45
C ALA A 450 0.80 -37.37 -10.12
N ILE A 451 1.10 -36.34 -9.32
CA ILE A 451 0.48 -36.15 -8.00
C ILE A 451 -0.68 -35.17 -8.00
N TYR A 452 -0.91 -34.46 -9.11
CA TYR A 452 -1.86 -33.38 -9.21
C TYR A 452 -3.29 -33.85 -8.90
N ASP A 453 -3.97 -33.09 -8.04
CA ASP A 453 -5.37 -33.22 -7.76
C ASP A 453 -5.93 -31.88 -7.24
N GLN A 454 -7.25 -31.82 -7.05
CA GLN A 454 -7.91 -30.63 -6.53
C GLN A 454 -7.39 -30.24 -5.13
N THR A 455 -6.98 -31.22 -4.31
CA THR A 455 -6.41 -30.96 -2.98
C THR A 455 -5.12 -30.12 -3.05
N LEU A 456 -4.20 -30.46 -3.96
CA LEU A 456 -2.98 -29.68 -4.17
C LEU A 456 -3.28 -28.30 -4.76
N GLU A 457 -4.22 -28.23 -5.70
CA GLU A 457 -4.63 -26.96 -6.31
C GLU A 457 -5.25 -26.01 -5.26
N ASP A 458 -6.14 -26.51 -4.41
CA ASP A 458 -6.76 -25.73 -3.34
C ASP A 458 -5.72 -25.26 -2.32
N ALA A 459 -4.75 -26.11 -1.97
CA ALA A 459 -3.66 -25.74 -1.07
C ALA A 459 -2.75 -24.66 -1.70
N ALA A 460 -2.47 -24.74 -3.00
CA ALA A 460 -1.71 -23.71 -3.72
C ALA A 460 -2.49 -22.40 -3.82
N ARG A 461 -3.80 -22.45 -4.11
CA ARG A 461 -4.68 -21.29 -4.14
C ARG A 461 -4.79 -20.63 -2.77
N ALA A 462 -4.82 -21.40 -1.70
CA ALA A 462 -4.81 -20.89 -0.34
C ALA A 462 -3.48 -20.20 0.03
N ALA A 463 -2.34 -20.72 -0.46
CA ALA A 463 -1.03 -20.11 -0.21
C ALA A 463 -0.76 -18.87 -1.08
N TYR A 464 -1.20 -18.89 -2.35
CA TYR A 464 -0.89 -17.88 -3.36
C TYR A 464 -2.11 -17.14 -3.88
N ALA A 465 -3.16 -16.97 -3.07
CA ALA A 465 -4.44 -16.38 -3.47
C ALA A 465 -4.30 -15.08 -4.28
N ARG A 466 -3.32 -14.24 -3.90
CA ARG A 466 -3.01 -12.98 -4.58
C ARG A 466 -2.47 -13.17 -6.00
N ASP A 467 -1.57 -14.13 -6.21
CA ASP A 467 -1.05 -14.41 -7.56
C ASP A 467 -2.17 -14.95 -8.45
N TYR A 468 -3.01 -15.86 -7.92
CA TYR A 468 -4.17 -16.37 -8.66
C TYR A 468 -5.16 -15.25 -9.04
N ALA A 469 -5.50 -14.37 -8.09
CA ALA A 469 -6.46 -13.30 -8.33
C ALA A 469 -5.90 -12.22 -9.27
N VAL A 470 -4.71 -11.69 -9.00
CA VAL A 470 -4.15 -10.56 -9.77
C VAL A 470 -3.75 -10.97 -11.18
N PHE A 471 -3.22 -12.17 -11.35
CA PHE A 471 -2.83 -12.66 -12.67
C PHE A 471 -3.88 -13.58 -13.31
N GLY A 472 -5.06 -13.74 -12.71
CA GLY A 472 -6.15 -14.53 -13.28
C GLY A 472 -5.80 -15.98 -13.60
N PHE A 473 -4.98 -16.65 -12.76
CA PHE A 473 -4.65 -18.05 -12.99
C PHE A 473 -5.86 -18.96 -12.73
N GLY A 474 -6.09 -19.89 -13.67
CA GLY A 474 -7.04 -20.99 -13.55
C GLY A 474 -6.52 -22.11 -12.63
N ASN A 475 -6.97 -23.34 -12.84
CA ASN A 475 -6.30 -24.51 -12.26
C ASN A 475 -5.08 -24.88 -13.12
N TRP A 476 -4.09 -25.54 -12.53
CA TRP A 476 -2.85 -25.87 -13.26
C TRP A 476 -3.06 -26.85 -14.41
N ALA A 477 -3.93 -27.85 -14.21
CA ALA A 477 -4.25 -28.90 -15.19
C ALA A 477 -5.75 -29.23 -15.20
#